data_AF-A0AAU7CCZ1-F1
#
_entry.id   AF-A0AAU7CCZ1-F1
#
_cell.length_a   1.000
_cell.length_b   1.000
_cell.length_c   1.000
_cell.angle_alpha   90.00
_cell.angle_beta   90.00
_cell.angle_gamma   90.00
#
_symmetry.space_group_name_H-M   'P 1'
#
loop_
_entity.id
_entity.type
_entity.pdbx_description
1 polymer ?
#
loop_
_entity_poly.entity_id
_entity_poly.type
_entity_poly.pdbx_seq_one_letter_code
_entity_poly.pdbx_strand_id
1 'polypeptide(L)'
;MKNVREAVERLLERHLPVITDALKSADPEPTRSADALPGATTTLEPTPQESPPPPTPISPQKGASLAKRQRRVEQFERVHELHRQGKPIRQIARDLDLSRKAVRGYLRRERCPDWRPGRATRSGMDAHREWIDARIAEGRINASKLHRELAGRGFRLSYATARRYFTKRLGRAGKTRPRVNAAKPKPAPPPSPKQLSFDWVRCPEDRKFEAQVRLDAIRAVRPELTIALDLADEFTALIHK
;
A
#
# COMPACT_ATOMS: atom_id res chain seq x y z
N MET A 1 -22.96 21.75 -0.47
CA MET A 1 -21.89 22.41 -1.26
C MET A 1 -21.85 22.03 -2.75
N LYS A 2 -22.90 21.43 -3.33
CA LYS A 2 -22.88 20.98 -4.74
C LYS A 2 -22.69 22.15 -5.73
N ASN A 3 -23.32 23.30 -5.45
CA ASN A 3 -23.29 24.46 -6.34
C ASN A 3 -21.90 25.11 -6.45
N VAL A 4 -21.20 25.31 -5.33
CA VAL A 4 -19.84 25.91 -5.32
C VAL A 4 -18.84 24.98 -6.00
N ARG A 5 -18.92 23.68 -5.68
CA ARG A 5 -18.09 22.66 -6.33
C ARG A 5 -18.27 22.67 -7.85
N GLU A 6 -19.52 22.73 -8.33
CA GLU A 6 -19.82 22.78 -9.76
C GLU A 6 -19.37 24.08 -10.42
N ALA A 7 -19.36 25.21 -9.70
CA ALA A 7 -18.81 26.47 -10.21
C ALA A 7 -17.29 26.38 -10.37
N VAL A 8 -16.59 25.84 -9.37
CA VAL A 8 -15.14 25.57 -9.44
C VAL A 8 -14.82 24.55 -10.54
N GLU A 9 -15.64 23.50 -10.71
CA GLU A 9 -15.49 22.52 -11.78
C GLU A 9 -15.57 23.17 -13.17
N ARG A 10 -16.58 24.03 -13.43
CA ARG A 10 -16.72 24.76 -14.70
C ARG A 10 -15.57 25.74 -14.96
N LEU A 11 -15.06 26.38 -13.91
CA LEU A 11 -13.90 27.27 -14.02
C LEU A 11 -12.65 26.48 -14.42
N LEU A 12 -12.41 25.33 -13.76
CA LEU A 12 -11.28 24.46 -14.06
C LEU A 12 -11.41 23.83 -15.45
N GLU A 13 -12.63 23.51 -15.91
CA GLU A 13 -12.90 23.07 -17.29
C GLU A 13 -12.50 24.13 -18.32
N ARG A 14 -12.84 25.40 -18.08
CA ARG A 14 -12.52 26.51 -18.99
C ARG A 14 -11.00 26.73 -19.13
N HIS A 15 -10.24 26.51 -18.06
CA HIS A 15 -8.79 26.71 -18.05
C HIS A 15 -7.97 25.41 -18.13
N LEU A 16 -8.63 24.29 -18.44
CA LEU A 16 -8.01 22.97 -18.47
C LEU A 16 -6.73 22.87 -19.32
N PRO A 17 -6.63 23.41 -20.56
CA PRO A 17 -5.40 23.27 -21.34
C PRO A 17 -4.19 23.93 -20.64
N VAL A 18 -4.39 25.14 -20.11
CA VAL A 18 -3.34 25.90 -19.40
C VAL A 18 -2.95 25.20 -18.10
N ILE A 19 -3.94 24.68 -17.36
CA ILE A 19 -3.71 23.90 -16.14
C ILE A 19 -2.94 22.62 -16.45
N THR A 20 -3.31 21.88 -17.51
CA THR A 20 -2.61 20.64 -17.86
C THR A 20 -1.18 20.87 -18.30
N ASP A 21 -0.88 21.97 -18.99
CA ASP A 21 0.48 22.28 -19.42
C ASP A 21 1.35 22.78 -18.26
N ALA A 22 0.78 23.55 -17.34
CA ALA A 22 1.46 23.91 -16.08
C ALA A 22 1.75 22.68 -15.22
N LEU A 23 0.78 21.77 -15.09
CA LEU A 23 0.95 20.54 -14.30
C LEU A 23 1.94 19.56 -14.95
N LYS A 24 1.96 19.44 -16.29
CA LYS A 24 3.00 18.67 -17.01
C LYS A 24 4.40 19.25 -16.84
N SER A 25 4.52 20.57 -16.74
CA SER A 25 5.80 21.26 -16.56
C SER A 25 6.29 21.22 -15.10
N ALA A 26 5.38 20.99 -14.15
CA ALA A 26 5.65 20.88 -12.73
C ALA A 26 5.88 19.43 -12.26
N ASP A 27 5.60 18.42 -13.11
CA ASP A 27 6.05 17.05 -12.85
C ASP A 27 7.58 17.05 -12.92
N PRO A 28 8.30 16.74 -11.82
CA PRO A 28 9.74 16.60 -11.88
C PRO A 28 10.04 15.37 -12.74
N GLU A 29 10.57 15.60 -13.94
CA GLU A 29 11.39 14.61 -14.64
C GLU A 29 12.36 14.02 -13.61
N PRO A 30 12.45 12.69 -13.46
CA PRO A 30 13.47 12.11 -12.60
C PRO A 30 14.81 12.37 -13.28
N THR A 31 15.45 13.49 -12.94
CA THR A 31 16.81 13.80 -13.34
C THR A 31 17.68 12.66 -12.86
N ARG A 32 18.10 11.85 -13.83
CA ARG A 32 19.23 10.93 -13.71
C ARG A 32 20.44 11.78 -13.36
N SER A 33 20.77 11.84 -12.08
CA SER A 33 22.08 12.33 -11.66
C SER A 33 23.09 11.21 -11.87
N ALA A 34 23.69 11.20 -13.06
CA ALA A 34 24.98 10.60 -13.31
C ALA A 34 25.97 11.75 -13.51
N ASP A 35 26.83 11.94 -12.51
CA ASP A 35 28.29 12.16 -12.63
C ASP A 35 28.83 13.04 -11.51
N ALA A 36 29.65 12.45 -10.64
CA ALA A 36 30.88 13.04 -10.11
C ALA A 36 31.67 11.96 -9.33
N LEU A 37 32.80 11.54 -9.91
CA LEU A 37 33.96 10.91 -9.27
C LEU A 37 35.19 11.73 -9.73
N PRO A 38 36.38 11.63 -9.12
CA PRO A 38 36.78 11.06 -7.82
C PRO A 38 37.66 12.03 -6.98
N GLY A 39 38.01 11.66 -5.75
CA GLY A 39 39.05 12.36 -4.98
C GLY A 39 39.27 11.75 -3.60
N ALA A 40 40.37 11.00 -3.46
CA ALA A 40 40.75 10.25 -2.27
C ALA A 40 41.32 11.14 -1.16
N THR A 41 41.04 10.80 0.10
CA THR A 41 42.06 10.70 1.15
C THR A 41 41.60 9.86 2.34
N THR A 42 42.57 9.09 2.82
CA THR A 42 42.63 8.13 3.91
C THR A 42 42.21 8.66 5.30
N THR A 43 41.83 7.69 6.15
CA THR A 43 42.13 7.58 7.61
C THR A 43 41.00 7.92 8.58
N LEU A 44 40.35 6.86 9.10
CA LEU A 44 40.35 6.41 10.52
C LEU A 44 39.00 5.74 10.84
N GLU A 45 39.07 4.45 11.18
CA GLU A 45 38.04 3.77 11.97
C GLU A 45 37.83 4.50 13.31
N PRO A 46 36.59 4.50 13.81
CA PRO A 46 36.36 3.72 15.03
C PRO A 46 35.04 2.93 15.02
N THR A 47 35.16 1.69 15.50
CA THR A 47 34.25 0.82 16.27
C THR A 47 32.72 1.06 16.19
N PRO A 48 31.93 0.03 15.80
CA PRO A 48 30.46 0.07 15.71
C PRO A 48 29.75 0.28 17.06
N GLN A 49 29.00 1.37 17.20
CA GLN A 49 27.92 1.46 18.19
C GLN A 49 26.61 0.97 17.56
N GLU A 50 26.12 -0.15 18.07
CA GLU A 50 24.88 -0.81 17.72
C GLU A 50 23.68 0.03 18.21
N SER A 51 23.21 0.94 17.34
CA SER A 51 21.92 1.60 17.52
C SER A 51 20.78 0.65 17.10
N PRO A 52 19.67 0.58 17.84
CA PRO A 52 18.58 -0.35 17.52
C PRO A 52 17.96 0.00 16.16
N PRO A 53 17.57 -1.00 15.34
CA PRO A 53 17.04 -0.75 14.01
C PRO A 53 15.72 0.04 14.08
N PRO A 54 15.51 1.04 13.21
CA PRO A 54 14.24 1.76 13.13
C PRO A 54 13.10 0.79 12.83
N PRO A 55 11.87 1.04 13.33
CA PRO A 55 10.74 0.16 13.08
C PRO A 55 10.51 0.06 11.57
N THR A 56 10.77 -1.11 11.01
CA THR A 56 10.48 -1.38 9.60
C THR A 56 9.01 -1.03 9.33
N PRO A 57 8.69 -0.21 8.32
CA PRO A 57 7.32 0.15 8.03
C PRO A 57 6.55 -1.12 7.71
N ILE A 58 5.69 -1.52 8.66
CA ILE A 58 4.82 -2.67 8.51
C ILE A 58 3.93 -2.34 7.30
N SER A 59 4.08 -3.09 6.21
CA SER A 59 3.27 -2.87 5.01
C SER A 59 1.78 -2.77 5.40
N PRO A 60 0.97 -1.90 4.77
CA PRO A 60 -0.40 -1.62 5.22
C PRO A 60 -1.26 -2.88 5.38
N GLN A 61 -0.99 -3.92 4.59
CA GLN A 61 -1.61 -5.24 4.70
C GLN A 61 -1.20 -6.02 5.97
N LYS A 62 0.09 -5.98 6.35
CA LYS A 62 0.59 -6.59 7.58
C LYS A 62 0.04 -5.85 8.81
N GLY A 63 -0.06 -4.52 8.77
CA GLY A 63 -0.59 -3.69 9.86
C GLY A 63 -2.05 -4.00 10.15
N ALA A 64 -2.89 -4.03 9.11
CA ALA A 64 -4.29 -4.40 9.24
C ALA A 64 -4.48 -5.85 9.75
N SER A 65 -3.58 -6.77 9.39
CA SER A 65 -3.61 -8.15 9.89
C SER A 65 -3.28 -8.24 11.38
N LEU A 66 -2.29 -7.46 11.84
CA LEU A 66 -1.92 -7.39 13.26
C LEU A 66 -3.03 -6.77 14.09
N ALA A 67 -3.62 -5.65 13.64
CA ALA A 67 -4.76 -5.03 14.31
C ALA A 67 -5.96 -5.98 14.44
N LYS A 68 -6.27 -6.76 13.39
CA LYS A 68 -7.31 -7.80 13.46
C LYS A 68 -6.97 -8.95 14.41
N ARG A 69 -5.68 -9.23 14.64
CA ARG A 69 -5.24 -10.24 15.61
C ARG A 69 -5.39 -9.69 17.02
N GLN A 70 -4.94 -8.48 17.28
CA GLN A 70 -5.07 -7.78 18.57
C GLN A 70 -6.53 -7.68 19.02
N ARG A 71 -7.42 -7.16 18.17
CA ARG A 71 -8.87 -7.09 18.46
C ARG A 71 -9.48 -8.42 18.87
N ARG A 72 -9.01 -9.53 18.28
CA ARG A 72 -9.51 -10.87 18.61
C ARG A 72 -9.00 -11.37 19.95
N VAL A 73 -7.74 -11.08 20.28
CA VAL A 73 -7.15 -11.40 21.58
C VAL A 73 -7.88 -10.62 22.68
N GLU A 74 -8.08 -9.32 22.48
CA GLU A 74 -8.84 -8.45 23.40
C GLU A 74 -10.27 -8.97 23.62
N GLN A 75 -10.99 -9.33 22.55
CA GLN A 75 -12.33 -9.91 22.66
C GLN A 75 -12.33 -11.26 23.40
N PHE A 76 -11.34 -12.11 23.15
CA PHE A 76 -11.21 -13.40 23.82
C PHE A 76 -10.97 -13.22 25.32
N GLU A 77 -10.02 -12.38 25.71
CA GLU A 77 -9.71 -12.06 27.11
C GLU A 77 -10.93 -11.48 27.82
N ARG A 78 -11.64 -10.55 27.17
CA ARG A 78 -12.80 -9.91 27.78
C ARG A 78 -13.99 -10.87 27.95
N VAL A 79 -14.18 -11.82 27.04
CA VAL A 79 -15.15 -12.90 27.23
C VAL A 79 -14.80 -13.77 28.45
N HIS A 80 -13.53 -14.15 28.60
CA HIS A 80 -13.08 -14.94 29.76
C HIS A 80 -13.19 -14.18 31.07
N GLU A 81 -12.87 -12.88 31.07
CA GLU A 81 -12.99 -12.01 32.23
C GLU A 81 -14.44 -11.89 32.70
N LEU A 82 -15.36 -11.53 31.79
CA LEU A 82 -16.79 -11.40 32.13
C LEU A 82 -17.40 -12.74 32.57
N HIS A 83 -16.92 -13.86 32.02
CA HIS A 83 -17.35 -15.17 32.46
C HIS A 83 -16.82 -15.54 33.85
N ARG A 84 -15.58 -15.16 34.19
CA ARG A 84 -15.01 -15.35 35.54
C ARG A 84 -15.76 -14.52 36.59
N GLN A 85 -16.29 -13.37 36.19
CA GLN A 85 -17.17 -12.53 37.01
C GLN A 85 -18.59 -13.12 37.18
N GLY A 86 -18.88 -14.31 36.64
CA GLY A 86 -20.16 -14.98 36.79
C GLY A 86 -21.29 -14.48 35.88
N LYS A 87 -21.00 -13.60 34.91
CA LYS A 87 -22.03 -13.11 33.99
C LYS A 87 -22.55 -14.21 33.07
N PRO A 88 -23.87 -14.28 32.82
CA PRO A 88 -24.42 -15.27 31.91
C PRO A 88 -24.02 -15.00 30.46
N ILE A 89 -23.85 -16.06 29.66
CA ILE A 89 -23.44 -16.00 28.25
C ILE A 89 -24.30 -15.01 27.42
N ARG A 90 -25.60 -14.92 27.71
CA ARG A 90 -26.53 -14.01 27.01
C ARG A 90 -26.24 -12.53 27.28
N GLN A 91 -25.68 -12.20 28.44
CA GLN A 91 -25.31 -10.85 28.81
C GLN A 91 -23.94 -10.52 28.20
N ILE A 92 -22.95 -11.43 28.31
CA ILE A 92 -21.64 -11.28 27.66
C ILE A 92 -21.77 -11.04 26.15
N ALA A 93 -22.67 -11.77 25.50
CA ALA A 93 -22.98 -11.60 24.07
C ALA A 93 -23.51 -10.20 23.73
N ARG A 94 -24.32 -9.60 24.62
CA ARG A 94 -24.86 -8.24 24.44
C ARG A 94 -23.80 -7.18 24.75
N ASP A 95 -23.06 -7.34 25.84
CA ASP A 95 -22.03 -6.40 26.29
C ASP A 95 -20.88 -6.25 25.26
N LEU A 96 -20.55 -7.33 24.53
CA LEU A 96 -19.44 -7.36 23.57
C LEU A 96 -19.89 -7.36 22.10
N ASP A 97 -21.19 -7.25 21.83
CA ASP A 97 -21.79 -7.38 20.48
C ASP A 97 -21.30 -8.63 19.72
N LEU A 98 -21.31 -9.78 20.41
CA LEU A 98 -20.89 -11.07 19.88
C LEU A 98 -22.06 -12.04 19.83
N SER A 99 -22.09 -12.91 18.80
CA SER A 99 -23.07 -13.99 18.78
C SER A 99 -22.87 -14.94 19.97
N ARG A 100 -23.96 -15.49 20.51
CA ARG A 100 -23.93 -16.50 21.59
C ARG A 100 -23.05 -17.71 21.22
N LYS A 101 -22.98 -18.05 19.92
CA LYS A 101 -22.13 -19.11 19.37
C LYS A 101 -20.65 -18.75 19.45
N ALA A 102 -20.28 -17.49 19.19
CA ALA A 102 -18.91 -17.01 19.33
C ALA A 102 -18.47 -17.02 20.80
N VAL A 103 -19.31 -16.54 21.72
CA VAL A 103 -19.02 -16.57 23.17
C VAL A 103 -18.80 -18.01 23.66
N ARG A 104 -19.71 -18.94 23.34
CA ARG A 104 -19.52 -20.37 23.64
C ARG A 104 -18.25 -20.94 22.99
N GLY A 105 -17.94 -20.51 21.78
CA GLY A 105 -16.75 -20.95 21.04
C GLY A 105 -15.44 -20.48 21.67
N TYR A 106 -15.43 -19.28 22.25
CA TYR A 106 -14.29 -18.76 23.01
C TYR A 106 -14.15 -19.46 24.35
N LEU A 107 -15.22 -19.58 25.14
CA LEU A 107 -15.17 -20.23 26.46
C LEU A 107 -14.76 -21.71 26.40
N ARG A 108 -15.00 -22.41 25.29
CA ARG A 108 -14.56 -23.80 25.07
C ARG A 108 -13.05 -23.94 24.83
N ARG A 109 -12.34 -22.84 24.62
CA ARG A 109 -10.92 -22.84 24.25
C ARG A 109 -10.15 -22.09 25.33
N GLU A 110 -9.04 -22.67 25.77
CA GLU A 110 -8.17 -22.03 26.77
C GLU A 110 -7.32 -20.90 26.16
N ARG A 111 -7.15 -20.92 24.83
CA ARG A 111 -6.31 -19.97 24.10
C ARG A 111 -7.09 -19.34 22.95
N CYS A 112 -6.84 -18.05 22.71
CA CYS A 112 -7.43 -17.32 21.61
C CYS A 112 -7.19 -18.07 20.29
N PRO A 113 -8.23 -18.51 19.59
CA PRO A 113 -8.05 -19.28 18.37
C PRO A 113 -7.39 -18.44 17.29
N ASP A 114 -6.22 -18.87 16.82
CA ASP A 114 -5.59 -18.27 15.65
C ASP A 114 -6.30 -18.80 14.39
N TRP A 115 -7.40 -18.15 14.01
CA TRP A 115 -8.21 -18.52 12.84
C TRP A 115 -7.49 -18.29 11.49
N ARG A 116 -6.15 -18.22 11.47
CA ARG A 116 -5.34 -18.13 10.26
C ARG A 116 -3.98 -18.83 10.38
N PRO A 117 -3.91 -20.16 10.27
CA PRO A 117 -2.91 -20.72 9.40
C PRO A 117 -3.54 -20.72 8.02
N GLY A 118 -3.16 -19.78 7.16
CA GLY A 118 -3.23 -20.05 5.73
C GLY A 118 -2.44 -21.32 5.53
N ARG A 119 -3.13 -22.47 5.52
CA ARG A 119 -2.51 -23.79 5.50
C ARG A 119 -1.55 -23.72 4.32
N ALA A 120 -0.25 -23.80 4.63
CA ALA A 120 0.73 -24.05 3.60
C ALA A 120 0.44 -25.47 3.13
N THR A 121 -0.55 -25.61 2.24
CA THR A 121 -0.79 -26.86 1.55
C THR A 121 0.51 -27.13 0.85
N ARG A 122 1.26 -28.13 1.35
CA ARG A 122 2.50 -28.57 0.73
C ARG A 122 2.16 -28.87 -0.71
N SER A 123 2.59 -28.01 -1.62
CA SER A 123 2.35 -28.21 -3.04
C SER A 123 3.37 -29.25 -3.51
N GLY A 124 3.07 -30.05 -4.52
CA GLY A 124 4.08 -30.91 -5.14
C GLY A 124 5.34 -30.13 -5.59
N MET A 125 5.22 -28.81 -5.75
CA MET A 125 6.36 -27.91 -6.00
C MET A 125 7.33 -27.74 -4.84
N ASP A 126 6.94 -28.07 -3.61
CA ASP A 126 7.80 -27.91 -2.44
C ASP A 126 8.94 -28.95 -2.42
N ALA A 127 8.79 -30.09 -3.10
CA ALA A 127 9.86 -31.08 -3.27
C ALA A 127 11.04 -30.55 -4.10
N HIS A 128 10.79 -29.60 -5.01
CA HIS A 128 11.85 -28.97 -5.80
C HIS A 128 12.23 -27.58 -5.30
N ARG A 129 11.75 -27.21 -4.10
CA ARG A 129 11.99 -25.88 -3.54
C ARG A 129 13.47 -25.56 -3.43
N GLU A 130 14.25 -26.48 -2.87
CA GLU A 130 15.69 -26.28 -2.67
C GLU A 130 16.42 -26.06 -3.99
N TRP A 131 16.07 -26.86 -5.00
CA TRP A 131 16.63 -26.70 -6.32
C TRP A 131 16.26 -25.34 -6.95
N ILE A 132 15.01 -24.90 -6.80
CA ILE A 132 14.55 -23.61 -7.31
C ILE A 132 15.24 -22.45 -6.57
N ASP A 133 15.32 -22.53 -5.25
CA ASP A 133 15.95 -21.51 -4.40
C ASP A 133 17.46 -21.39 -4.74
N ALA A 134 18.16 -22.51 -4.99
CA ALA A 134 19.54 -22.52 -5.47
C ALA A 134 19.70 -21.83 -6.84
N ARG A 135 18.83 -22.13 -7.81
CA ARG A 135 18.86 -21.49 -9.14
C ARG A 135 18.56 -19.99 -9.06
N ILE A 136 17.68 -19.57 -8.16
CA ILE A 136 17.40 -18.16 -7.91
C ILE A 136 18.61 -17.49 -7.26
N ALA A 137 19.30 -18.16 -6.32
CA ALA A 137 20.53 -17.66 -5.72
C ALA A 137 21.62 -17.40 -6.77
N GLU A 138 21.81 -18.34 -7.70
CA GLU A 138 22.69 -18.22 -8.88
C GLU A 138 22.30 -17.10 -9.87
N GLY A 139 21.17 -16.41 -9.68
CA GLY A 139 20.74 -15.31 -10.55
C GLY A 139 19.96 -15.76 -11.79
N ARG A 140 19.48 -17.01 -11.84
CA ARG A 140 18.60 -17.47 -12.92
C ARG A 140 17.15 -17.05 -12.65
N ILE A 141 16.74 -15.94 -13.26
CA ILE A 141 15.41 -15.32 -13.05
C ILE A 141 14.40 -15.74 -14.15
N ASN A 142 14.83 -16.48 -15.18
CA ASN A 142 13.96 -16.85 -16.30
C ASN A 142 13.06 -18.06 -15.98
N ALA A 143 11.82 -17.77 -15.59
CA ALA A 143 10.78 -18.76 -15.29
C ALA A 143 10.54 -19.80 -16.41
N SER A 144 10.66 -19.42 -17.69
CA SER A 144 10.47 -20.35 -18.82
C SER A 144 11.61 -21.35 -18.94
N LYS A 145 12.87 -20.89 -18.74
CA LYS A 145 14.03 -21.78 -18.71
C LYS A 145 13.96 -22.74 -17.52
N LEU A 146 13.63 -22.23 -16.34
CA LEU A 146 13.45 -23.05 -15.13
C LEU A 146 12.32 -24.07 -15.28
N HIS A 147 11.21 -23.71 -15.92
CA HIS A 147 10.12 -24.65 -16.19
C HIS A 147 10.54 -25.78 -17.13
N ARG A 148 11.32 -25.48 -18.18
CA ARG A 148 11.85 -26.51 -19.10
C ARG A 148 12.83 -27.45 -18.39
N GLU A 149 13.73 -26.91 -17.57
CA GLU A 149 14.65 -27.72 -16.74
C GLU A 149 13.88 -28.60 -15.74
N LEU A 150 12.81 -28.06 -15.14
CA LEU A 150 11.96 -28.81 -14.20
C LEU A 150 11.15 -29.91 -14.91
N ALA A 151 10.69 -29.65 -16.14
CA ALA A 151 10.03 -30.66 -16.98
C ALA A 151 10.98 -31.79 -17.37
N GLY A 152 12.24 -31.48 -17.70
CA GLY A 152 13.29 -32.48 -17.98
C GLY A 152 13.65 -33.36 -16.77
N ARG A 153 13.36 -32.90 -15.55
CA ARG A 153 13.51 -33.65 -14.30
C ARG A 153 12.29 -34.52 -13.94
N GLY A 154 11.32 -34.63 -14.85
CA GLY A 154 10.14 -35.48 -14.68
C GLY A 154 8.91 -34.78 -14.11
N PHE A 155 8.93 -33.45 -13.91
CA PHE A 155 7.77 -32.74 -13.36
C PHE A 155 6.79 -32.29 -14.45
N ARG A 156 5.55 -32.79 -14.40
CA ARG A 156 4.47 -32.41 -15.32
C ARG A 156 3.57 -31.31 -14.72
N LEU A 157 4.11 -30.09 -14.59
CA LEU A 157 3.31 -28.92 -14.18
C LEU A 157 3.00 -28.03 -15.38
N SER A 158 1.80 -27.45 -15.36
CA SER A 158 1.48 -26.33 -16.23
C SER A 158 2.47 -25.18 -16.01
N TYR A 159 2.91 -24.57 -17.11
CA TYR A 159 3.76 -23.39 -17.10
C TYR A 159 3.16 -22.26 -16.25
N ALA A 160 1.83 -22.09 -16.24
CA ALA A 160 1.16 -21.06 -15.46
C ALA A 160 1.39 -21.23 -13.94
N THR A 161 1.27 -22.47 -13.45
CA THR A 161 1.51 -22.80 -12.04
C THR A 161 2.97 -22.61 -11.67
N ALA A 162 3.88 -23.08 -12.53
CA ALA A 162 5.31 -22.90 -12.33
C ALA A 162 5.71 -21.41 -12.30
N ARG A 163 5.23 -20.62 -13.27
CA ARG A 163 5.44 -19.18 -13.34
C ARG A 163 4.94 -18.47 -12.08
N ARG A 164 3.73 -18.78 -11.62
CA ARG A 164 3.16 -18.19 -10.39
C ARG A 164 4.03 -18.51 -9.17
N TYR A 165 4.50 -19.75 -9.04
CA TYR A 165 5.38 -20.16 -7.95
C TYR A 165 6.72 -19.41 -8.00
N PHE A 166 7.36 -19.36 -9.17
CA PHE A 166 8.63 -18.65 -9.38
C PHE A 166 8.49 -17.16 -9.11
N THR A 167 7.47 -16.48 -9.63
CA THR A 167 7.25 -15.04 -9.38
C THR A 167 7.07 -14.74 -7.90
N LYS A 168 6.35 -15.58 -7.15
CA LYS A 168 6.19 -15.44 -5.70
C LYS A 168 7.51 -15.62 -4.96
N ARG A 169 8.36 -16.57 -5.37
CA ARG A 169 9.68 -16.83 -4.78
C ARG A 169 10.67 -15.71 -5.08
N LEU A 170 10.73 -15.27 -6.32
CA LEU A 170 11.55 -14.13 -6.77
C LEU A 170 11.22 -12.86 -5.97
N GLY A 171 9.92 -12.54 -5.82
CA GLY A 171 9.49 -11.40 -4.98
C GLY A 171 9.87 -11.53 -3.51
N ARG A 172 9.92 -12.75 -2.93
CA ARG A 172 10.40 -12.97 -1.55
C ARG A 172 11.91 -12.81 -1.42
N ALA A 173 12.67 -13.16 -2.45
CA ALA A 173 14.12 -12.99 -2.50
C ALA A 173 14.55 -11.56 -2.86
N GLY A 174 13.60 -10.62 -3.01
CA GLY A 174 13.88 -9.25 -3.47
C GLY A 174 14.33 -9.15 -4.93
N LYS A 175 14.38 -10.27 -5.66
CA LYS A 175 14.83 -10.30 -7.06
C LYS A 175 13.63 -10.07 -7.97
N THR A 176 13.62 -8.96 -8.69
CA THR A 176 12.62 -8.70 -9.73
C THR A 176 13.28 -8.87 -11.09
N ARG A 177 12.61 -9.57 -12.01
CA ARG A 177 13.08 -9.63 -13.40
C ARG A 177 12.92 -8.23 -14.02
N PRO A 178 14.00 -7.60 -14.51
CA PRO A 178 13.83 -6.43 -15.37
C PRO A 178 13.09 -6.89 -16.63
N ARG A 179 11.94 -6.27 -16.91
CA ARG A 179 11.23 -6.52 -18.17
C ARG A 179 12.00 -5.81 -19.28
N VAL A 180 12.95 -6.52 -19.89
CA VAL A 180 13.83 -6.03 -20.96
C VAL A 180 13.03 -5.45 -22.15
N ASN A 181 11.82 -5.96 -22.39
CA ASN A 181 10.90 -5.49 -23.44
C ASN A 181 9.55 -5.01 -22.88
N ALA A 182 9.51 -4.49 -21.63
CA ALA A 182 8.30 -3.83 -21.19
C ALA A 182 8.06 -2.60 -22.05
N ALA A 183 6.89 -2.52 -22.67
CA ALA A 183 6.36 -1.22 -23.05
C ALA A 183 6.40 -0.32 -21.80
N LYS A 184 6.98 0.88 -21.94
CA LYS A 184 6.93 1.88 -20.87
C LYS A 184 5.46 2.04 -20.47
N PRO A 185 5.11 2.00 -19.18
CA PRO A 185 3.73 2.23 -18.79
C PRO A 185 3.31 3.58 -19.37
N LYS A 186 2.12 3.63 -19.98
CA LYS A 186 1.57 4.90 -20.46
C LYS A 186 1.61 5.89 -19.30
N PRO A 187 2.11 7.13 -19.49
CA PRO A 187 2.09 8.12 -18.43
C PRO A 187 0.67 8.27 -17.90
N ALA A 188 0.54 8.51 -16.60
CA ALA A 188 -0.77 8.72 -15.99
C ALA A 188 -1.48 9.86 -16.74
N PRO A 189 -2.78 9.72 -17.05
CA PRO A 189 -3.51 10.83 -17.66
C PRO A 189 -3.49 12.02 -16.69
N PRO A 190 -3.48 13.27 -17.21
CA PRO A 190 -3.56 14.44 -16.37
C PRO A 190 -4.86 14.42 -15.55
N PRO A 191 -4.88 15.05 -14.37
CA PRO A 191 -6.06 15.04 -13.50
C PRO A 191 -7.25 15.71 -14.19
N SER A 192 -8.43 15.08 -14.08
CA SER A 192 -9.68 15.64 -14.62
C SER A 192 -10.11 16.88 -13.81
N PRO A 193 -10.80 17.87 -14.44
CA PRO A 193 -11.42 19.00 -13.72
C PRO A 193 -12.29 18.56 -12.54
N LYS A 194 -13.02 17.45 -12.73
CA LYS A 194 -13.86 16.84 -11.69
C LYS A 194 -13.05 16.32 -10.52
N GLN A 195 -11.86 15.75 -10.79
CA GLN A 195 -10.95 15.27 -9.76
C GLN A 195 -10.34 16.45 -8.98
N LEU A 196 -9.93 17.51 -9.68
CA LEU A 196 -9.42 18.73 -9.07
C LEU A 196 -10.47 19.43 -8.20
N SER A 197 -11.74 19.47 -8.64
CA SER A 197 -12.82 20.04 -7.83
C SER A 197 -13.11 19.23 -6.56
N PHE A 198 -12.97 17.90 -6.61
CA PHE A 198 -13.06 17.07 -5.41
C PHE A 198 -11.84 17.18 -4.49
N ASP A 199 -10.64 17.31 -5.06
CA ASP A 199 -9.43 17.57 -4.29
C ASP A 199 -9.54 18.92 -3.55
N TRP A 200 -10.17 19.93 -4.18
CA TRP A 200 -10.47 21.23 -3.57
C TRP A 200 -11.54 21.15 -2.46
N VAL A 201 -12.68 20.49 -2.68
CA VAL A 201 -13.78 20.42 -1.68
C VAL A 201 -13.37 19.74 -0.37
N ARG A 202 -12.31 18.93 -0.35
CA ARG A 202 -11.79 18.36 0.89
C ARG A 202 -11.20 19.46 1.76
N CYS A 203 -11.49 19.40 3.06
CA CYS A 203 -10.86 20.25 4.07
C CYS A 203 -9.33 20.21 3.89
N PRO A 204 -8.66 21.37 3.99
CA PRO A 204 -7.23 21.46 3.74
C PRO A 204 -6.42 20.55 4.69
N GLU A 205 -6.91 20.28 5.90
CA GLU A 205 -6.28 19.40 6.90
C GLU A 205 -6.35 17.91 6.51
N ASP A 206 -7.37 17.50 5.76
CA ASP A 206 -7.57 16.11 5.28
C ASP A 206 -7.09 15.90 3.83
N ARG A 207 -6.51 16.95 3.22
CA ARG A 207 -6.04 16.92 1.85
C ARG A 207 -4.69 16.19 1.77
N LYS A 208 -4.53 15.34 0.75
CA LYS A 208 -3.24 14.70 0.48
C LYS A 208 -2.21 15.77 0.06
N PHE A 209 -0.97 15.62 0.49
CA PHE A 209 0.14 16.51 0.10
C PHE A 209 0.22 16.74 -1.42
N GLU A 210 0.15 15.67 -2.22
CA GLU A 210 0.14 15.75 -3.69
C GLU A 210 -1.06 16.53 -4.27
N ALA A 211 -2.20 16.52 -3.58
CA ALA A 211 -3.36 17.30 -3.98
C ALA A 211 -3.19 18.78 -3.62
N GLN A 212 -2.56 19.08 -2.48
CA GLN A 212 -2.24 20.45 -2.09
C GLN A 212 -1.27 21.10 -3.09
N VAL A 213 -0.15 20.43 -3.38
CA VAL A 213 0.85 20.91 -4.35
C VAL A 213 0.23 21.18 -5.72
N ARG A 214 -0.70 20.33 -6.19
CA ARG A 214 -1.42 20.53 -7.45
C ARG A 214 -2.31 21.76 -7.43
N LEU A 215 -3.00 22.03 -6.32
CA LEU A 215 -3.85 23.23 -6.20
C LEU A 215 -3.02 24.51 -6.10
N ASP A 216 -1.89 24.46 -5.41
CA ASP A 216 -0.95 25.58 -5.33
C ASP A 216 -0.34 25.88 -6.71
N ALA A 217 0.00 24.84 -7.48
CA ALA A 217 0.43 24.98 -8.86
C ALA A 217 -0.67 25.61 -9.74
N ILE A 218 -1.95 25.25 -9.54
CA ILE A 218 -3.09 25.84 -10.25
C ILE A 218 -3.26 27.33 -9.92
N ARG A 219 -3.12 27.71 -8.64
CA ARG A 219 -3.14 29.12 -8.19
C ARG A 219 -2.00 29.93 -8.83
N ALA A 220 -0.82 29.33 -9.02
CA ALA A 220 0.31 29.99 -9.66
C ALA A 220 0.13 30.23 -11.18
N VAL A 221 -0.81 29.55 -11.85
CA VAL A 221 -0.99 29.67 -13.31
C VAL A 221 -1.61 31.01 -13.71
N ARG A 222 -2.66 31.44 -12.98
CA ARG A 222 -3.40 32.68 -13.29
C ARG A 222 -3.96 33.32 -12.03
N PRO A 223 -3.94 34.67 -11.95
CA PRO A 223 -4.52 35.39 -10.83
C PRO A 223 -6.04 35.18 -10.70
N GLU A 224 -6.74 35.00 -11.82
CA GLU A 224 -8.19 34.70 -11.85
C GLU A 224 -8.54 33.41 -11.10
N LEU A 225 -7.68 32.38 -11.20
CA LEU A 225 -7.89 31.09 -10.54
C LEU A 225 -7.65 31.21 -9.04
N THR A 226 -6.67 32.01 -8.62
CA THR A 226 -6.41 32.31 -7.22
C THR A 226 -7.61 33.00 -6.58
N ILE A 227 -8.07 34.11 -7.18
CA ILE A 227 -9.21 34.88 -6.66
C ILE A 227 -10.46 33.99 -6.55
N ALA A 228 -10.76 33.18 -7.56
CA ALA A 228 -11.93 32.32 -7.55
C ALA A 228 -11.86 31.19 -6.51
N LEU A 229 -10.68 30.61 -6.29
CA LEU A 229 -10.49 29.58 -5.27
C LEU A 229 -10.51 30.19 -3.86
N ASP A 230 -9.95 31.38 -3.65
CA ASP A 230 -10.01 32.11 -2.38
C ASP A 230 -11.45 32.47 -2.00
N LEU A 231 -12.23 33.03 -2.94
CA LEU A 231 -13.64 33.32 -2.71
C LEU A 231 -14.46 32.07 -2.40
N ALA A 232 -14.13 30.95 -3.06
CA ALA A 232 -14.77 29.68 -2.80
C ALA A 232 -14.41 29.13 -1.40
N ASP A 233 -13.14 29.29 -0.97
CA ASP A 233 -12.67 28.91 0.36
C ASP A 233 -13.36 29.76 1.44
N GLU A 234 -13.42 31.09 1.28
CA GLU A 234 -14.13 32.01 2.18
C GLU A 234 -15.62 31.64 2.33
N PHE A 235 -16.29 31.37 1.21
CA PHE A 235 -17.70 30.95 1.23
C PHE A 235 -17.88 29.61 1.92
N THR A 236 -16.95 28.67 1.76
CA THR A 236 -17.02 27.40 2.50
C THR A 236 -16.79 27.61 3.99
N ALA A 237 -15.83 28.44 4.40
CA ALA A 237 -15.56 28.76 5.79
C ALA A 237 -16.78 29.42 6.46
N LEU A 238 -17.55 30.22 5.72
CA LEU A 238 -18.78 30.84 6.20
C LEU A 238 -19.90 29.81 6.47
N ILE A 239 -20.02 28.78 5.63
CA ILE A 239 -21.07 27.76 5.76
C ILE A 239 -20.76 26.69 6.83
N HIS A 240 -19.48 26.47 7.14
CA HIS A 240 -19.07 25.51 8.16
C HIS A 240 -18.93 26.12 9.57
N LYS A 241 -19.26 27.41 9.73
CA LYS A 241 -19.50 28.05 11.04
C LYS A 241 -20.94 27.84 11.48
#